data_AF-A0A5S9M6B6-F1
#
_entry.id   AF-A0A5S9M6B6-F1
#
_cell.length_a   1.000
_cell.length_b   1.000
_cell.length_c   1.000
_cell.angle_alpha   90.00
_cell.angle_beta   90.00
_cell.angle_gamma   90.00
#
_symmetry.space_group_name_H-M   'P 1'
#
loop_
_entity.id
_entity.type
_entity.pdbx_description
1 polymer ?
#
loop_
_entity_poly.entity_id
_entity_poly.type
_entity_poly.pdbx_seq_one_letter_code
_entity_poly.pdbx_strand_id
1 'polypeptide(L)'
;MHSEDMKENHYFSHESKKYGTLKDRLERGEVGFQLAGENIAYNYVDGPAAVEGWLNSEGHRKALLNKDYTHLGVGVKRKILHPKFHQENILNESSCMVAAAFF
;
A
#
# COMPACT_ATOMS: atom_id res chain seq x y z
N MET A 1 -8.97 1.11 -5.75
CA MET A 1 -7.54 1.25 -5.38
C MET A 1 -7.08 -0.02 -4.67
N HIS A 2 -5.85 -0.49 -4.85
CA HIS A 2 -5.42 -1.80 -4.32
C HIS A 2 -5.41 -1.89 -2.79
N SER A 3 -4.99 -0.83 -2.09
CA SER A 3 -5.05 -0.76 -0.62
C SER A 3 -6.47 -0.70 -0.05
N GLU A 4 -7.45 -0.26 -0.84
CA GLU A 4 -8.87 -0.36 -0.48
C GLU A 4 -9.39 -1.77 -0.66
N ASP A 5 -9.07 -2.42 -1.78
CA ASP A 5 -9.45 -3.79 -2.08
C ASP A 5 -8.92 -4.79 -1.05
N MET A 6 -7.62 -4.74 -0.75
CA MET A 6 -7.00 -5.53 0.31
C MET A 6 -7.67 -5.32 1.68
N LYS A 7 -8.04 -4.08 2.01
CA LYS A 7 -8.71 -3.76 3.27
C LYS A 7 -10.14 -4.33 3.31
N GLU A 8 -10.93 -4.08 2.28
CA GLU A 8 -12.36 -4.44 2.23
C GLU A 8 -12.57 -5.95 2.09
N ASN A 9 -11.66 -6.64 1.41
CA ASN A 9 -11.74 -8.09 1.19
C ASN A 9 -10.81 -8.89 2.13
N HIS A 10 -10.27 -8.24 3.17
CA HIS A 10 -9.51 -8.86 4.25
C HIS A 10 -8.36 -9.77 3.79
N TYR A 11 -7.54 -9.28 2.85
CA TYR A 11 -6.37 -10.01 2.37
C TYR A 11 -5.16 -9.08 2.22
N PHE A 12 -3.97 -9.66 2.14
CA PHE A 12 -2.72 -8.92 1.90
C PHE A 12 -1.91 -9.65 0.84
N SER A 13 -1.91 -9.13 -0.39
CA SER A 13 -1.27 -9.76 -1.54
C SER A 13 -1.02 -8.73 -2.65
N HIS A 14 0.02 -8.96 -3.45
CA HIS A 14 0.27 -8.21 -4.69
C HIS A 14 -0.78 -8.47 -5.78
N GLU A 15 -1.51 -9.58 -5.67
CA GLU A 15 -2.56 -9.95 -6.61
C GLU A 15 -3.94 -9.74 -5.97
N SER A 16 -4.78 -8.99 -6.67
CA SER A 16 -6.19 -8.85 -6.34
C SER A 16 -6.98 -9.99 -6.97
N LYS A 17 -7.82 -10.65 -6.17
CA LYS A 17 -8.77 -11.66 -6.66
C LYS A 17 -9.80 -11.08 -7.66
N LYS A 18 -10.04 -9.77 -7.61
CA LYS A 18 -11.02 -9.07 -8.44
C LYS A 18 -10.38 -8.32 -9.60
N TYR A 19 -9.24 -7.69 -9.36
CA TYR A 19 -8.61 -6.75 -10.29
C TYR A 19 -7.31 -7.30 -10.91
N GLY A 20 -6.84 -8.48 -10.48
CA GLY A 20 -5.67 -9.15 -11.01
C GLY A 20 -4.35 -8.63 -10.44
N THR A 21 -3.28 -8.83 -11.20
CA THR A 21 -1.90 -8.43 -10.91
C THR A 21 -1.71 -6.91 -10.93
N LEU A 22 -0.53 -6.41 -10.55
CA LEU A 22 -0.18 -5.00 -10.68
C LEU A 22 -0.37 -4.50 -12.12
N LYS A 23 0.08 -5.29 -13.10
CA LYS A 23 -0.07 -4.99 -14.53
C LYS A 23 -1.54 -4.79 -14.90
N ASP A 24 -2.41 -5.73 -14.53
CA ASP A 24 -3.85 -5.65 -14.83
C ASP A 24 -4.49 -4.41 -14.19
N ARG A 25 -4.03 -4.02 -13.00
CA ARG A 25 -4.50 -2.82 -12.31
C ARG A 25 -4.02 -1.53 -12.98
N LEU A 26 -2.77 -1.47 -13.45
CA LEU A 26 -2.23 -0.32 -14.18
C LEU A 26 -2.88 -0.17 -15.55
N GLU A 27 -3.03 -1.25 -16.31
CA GLU A 27 -3.69 -1.25 -17.62
C GLU A 27 -5.16 -0.82 -17.51
N ARG A 28 -5.89 -1.31 -16.51
CA ARG A 28 -7.27 -0.87 -16.24
C ARG A 28 -7.36 0.62 -15.88
N GLY A 29 -6.32 1.16 -15.27
CA GLY A 29 -6.21 2.59 -14.99
C GLY A 29 -5.70 3.42 -16.16
N GLU A 30 -5.51 2.80 -17.33
CA GLU A 30 -4.94 3.43 -18.54
C GLU A 30 -3.56 4.06 -18.28
N VAL A 31 -2.79 3.47 -17.34
CA VAL A 31 -1.43 3.90 -17.02
C VAL A 31 -0.45 3.16 -17.92
N GLY A 32 0.22 3.90 -18.81
CA GLY A 32 1.31 3.36 -19.62
C GLY A 32 2.59 3.19 -18.80
N PHE A 33 3.25 2.04 -18.92
CA PHE A 33 4.51 1.73 -18.24
C PHE A 33 5.38 0.78 -19.05
N GLN A 34 6.70 0.81 -18.80
CA GLN A 34 7.66 -0.14 -19.38
C GLN A 34 8.14 -1.17 -18.35
N LEU A 35 8.30 -0.74 -17.10
CA LEU A 35 8.64 -1.56 -15.95
C LEU A 35 7.69 -1.15 -14.82
N ALA A 36 7.25 -2.09 -14.00
CA ALA A 36 6.43 -1.77 -12.83
C ALA A 36 6.87 -2.57 -11.60
N GLY A 37 6.78 -1.96 -10.43
CA GLY A 37 7.03 -2.59 -9.14
C GLY A 37 6.00 -2.15 -8.11
N GLU A 38 5.81 -2.95 -7.06
CA GLU A 38 4.86 -2.63 -5.99
C GLU A 38 5.42 -2.97 -4.62
N ASN A 39 5.28 -2.03 -3.70
CA ASN A 39 5.43 -2.27 -2.27
C ASN A 39 4.06 -2.14 -1.59
N ILE A 40 3.74 -3.09 -0.71
CA ILE A 40 2.53 -3.06 0.10
C ILE A 40 2.90 -3.07 1.59
N ALA A 41 2.14 -2.38 2.41
CA ALA A 41 2.30 -2.32 3.85
C ALA A 41 0.93 -2.36 4.54
N TYR A 42 0.88 -3.03 5.68
CA TYR A 42 -0.30 -3.12 6.53
C TYR A 42 0.11 -3.00 7.99
N ASN A 43 -0.75 -2.41 8.81
CA ASN A 43 -0.58 -2.27 10.25
C ASN A 43 0.57 -1.33 10.69
N TYR A 44 0.84 -0.30 9.89
CA TYR A 44 1.73 0.80 10.26
C TYR A 44 0.91 1.99 10.76
N VAL A 45 1.45 2.71 11.74
CA VAL A 45 0.80 3.89 12.36
C VAL A 45 0.62 5.05 11.38
N ASP A 46 1.51 5.16 10.39
CA ASP A 46 1.47 6.18 9.33
C ASP A 46 2.32 5.78 8.11
N GLY A 47 2.37 6.69 7.12
CA GLY A 47 3.17 6.54 5.91
C GLY A 47 4.68 6.50 6.15
N PRO A 48 5.28 7.43 6.93
CA PRO A 48 6.70 7.39 7.27
C PRO A 48 7.15 6.06 7.88
N ALA A 49 6.39 5.52 8.84
CA ALA A 49 6.70 4.22 9.44
C ALA A 49 6.64 3.09 8.40
N ALA A 50 5.69 3.13 7.45
CA ALA A 50 5.61 2.15 6.37
C ALA A 50 6.83 2.23 5.42
N VAL A 51 7.28 3.44 5.08
CA VAL A 51 8.47 3.66 4.25
C VAL A 51 9.74 3.18 4.95
N GLU A 52 9.88 3.45 6.25
CA GLU A 52 10.97 2.90 7.06
C GLU A 52 10.95 1.36 7.09
N GLY A 53 9.76 0.76 7.23
CA GLY A 53 9.57 -0.69 7.14
C GLY A 53 10.04 -1.26 5.79
N TRP A 54 9.70 -0.59 4.69
CA TRP A 54 10.18 -0.98 3.35
C TRP A 54 11.69 -0.82 3.19
N LEU A 55 12.29 0.27 3.70
CA LEU A 55 13.74 0.47 3.67
C LEU A 55 14.49 -0.63 4.41
N ASN A 56 13.94 -1.14 5.51
CA ASN A 56 14.57 -2.20 6.31
C ASN A 56 14.36 -3.62 5.74
N SER A 57 13.61 -3.78 4.64
CA SER A 57 13.39 -5.07 3.97
C SER A 57 14.07 -5.09 2.61
N GLU A 58 14.90 -6.10 2.33
CA GLU A 58 15.73 -6.12 1.11
C GLU A 58 14.90 -6.04 -0.19
N GLY A 59 13.84 -6.84 -0.32
CA GLY A 59 12.99 -6.84 -1.50
C GLY A 59 12.27 -5.50 -1.70
N HIS A 60 11.67 -4.96 -0.65
CA HIS A 60 10.96 -3.69 -0.71
C HIS A 60 11.92 -2.50 -0.97
N ARG A 61 13.10 -2.51 -0.33
CA ARG A 61 14.17 -1.52 -0.53
C ARG A 61 14.70 -1.53 -1.95
N LYS A 62 14.87 -2.71 -2.56
CA LYS A 62 15.27 -2.84 -3.96
C LYS A 62 14.28 -2.14 -4.89
N ALA A 63 12.97 -2.33 -4.67
CA ALA A 63 11.95 -1.63 -5.46
C ALA A 63 11.97 -0.11 -5.21
N LEU A 64 12.08 0.31 -3.95
CA LEU A 64 12.07 1.73 -3.56
C LEU A 64 13.26 2.54 -4.10
N LEU A 65 14.44 1.91 -4.22
CA LEU A 65 15.69 2.56 -4.65
C LEU A 65 16.06 2.23 -6.11
N ASN A 66 15.21 1.54 -6.85
CA ASN A 66 15.46 1.24 -8.25
C ASN A 66 15.34 2.52 -9.09
N LYS A 67 16.43 2.89 -9.76
CA LYS A 67 16.54 4.10 -10.59
C LYS A 67 15.83 4.00 -11.93
N ASP A 68 15.44 2.79 -12.34
CA ASP A 68 14.73 2.55 -13.60
C ASP A 68 13.25 2.97 -13.50
N TYR A 69 12.71 3.12 -12.28
CA TYR A 69 11.40 3.70 -12.07
C TYR A 69 11.45 5.22 -12.18
N THR A 70 10.46 5.79 -12.85
CA THR A 70 10.40 7.23 -13.16
C THR A 70 9.21 7.91 -12.48
N HIS A 71 8.20 7.14 -12.11
CA HIS A 71 6.98 7.61 -11.49
C HIS A 71 6.63 6.77 -10.25
N LEU A 72 5.88 7.40 -9.34
CA LEU A 72 5.38 6.78 -8.12
C LEU A 72 3.89 7.10 -7.96
N GLY A 73 3.07 6.06 -7.88
CA GLY A 73 1.68 6.13 -7.43
C GLY A 73 1.55 5.62 -6.00
N VAL A 74 0.90 6.39 -5.13
CA VAL A 74 0.66 5.99 -3.73
C VAL A 74 -0.83 5.94 -3.44
N GLY A 75 -1.30 4.82 -2.89
CA GLY A 75 -2.68 4.62 -2.46
C GLY A 75 -2.77 4.18 -1.01
N VAL A 76 -3.50 4.93 -0.18
CA VAL A 76 -3.64 4.67 1.26
C VAL A 76 -5.09 4.45 1.65
N LYS A 77 -5.37 3.40 2.43
CA LYS A 77 -6.65 3.22 3.11
C LYS A 77 -6.42 3.07 4.61
N ARG A 78 -6.92 4.04 5.39
CA ARG A 78 -6.86 4.02 6.86
C ARG A 78 -7.92 3.08 7.44
N LYS A 79 -7.59 2.36 8.51
CA LYS A 79 -8.58 1.75 9.40
C LYS A 79 -9.04 2.85 10.37
N ILE A 80 -10.29 3.29 10.22
CA ILE A 80 -10.94 4.14 11.23
C ILE A 80 -11.74 3.17 12.10
N LEU A 81 -11.25 2.91 13.31
CA LEU A 81 -12.10 2.32 14.35
C LEU A 81 -13.16 3.36 14.74
N HIS A 82 -14.39 2.91 14.93
CA HIS A 82 -15.63 3.70 14.88
C HIS A 82 -15.62 4.97 15.76
N PRO A 83 -16.32 6.06 15.36
CA PRO A 83 -16.40 7.31 16.13
C PRO A 83 -17.42 7.28 17.29
N LYS A 84 -17.76 6.10 17.81
CA LYS A 84 -18.72 5.96 18.91
C LYS A 84 -18.26 4.84 19.81
N PHE A 85 -17.42 5.12 20.80
CA PHE A 85 -17.55 4.68 22.18
C PHE A 85 -16.46 5.38 23.00
N HIS A 86 -16.88 5.88 24.15
CA HIS A 86 -16.13 6.76 25.03
C HIS A 86 -14.84 6.15 25.60
N GLN A 87 -13.95 7.08 25.95
CA GLN A 87 -13.07 7.05 27.11
C GLN A 87 -11.62 6.58 26.89
N GLU A 88 -10.75 7.60 26.84
CA GLU A 88 -9.36 7.65 27.29
C GLU A 88 -8.76 6.32 27.78
N ASN A 89 -7.88 5.73 26.95
CA ASN A 89 -6.59 5.13 27.32
C ASN A 89 -5.99 4.16 26.27
N ILE A 90 -6.12 4.41 24.97
CA ILE A 90 -5.20 3.81 23.97
C ILE A 90 -4.85 4.84 22.89
N LEU A 91 -3.76 5.59 23.14
CA LEU A 91 -3.01 6.28 22.08
C LEU A 91 -2.31 5.19 21.23
N ASN A 92 -2.81 4.91 20.01
CA ASN A 92 -2.15 4.26 18.85
C ASN A 92 -2.96 3.17 18.12
N GLU A 93 -4.17 3.46 17.61
CA GLU A 93 -4.83 2.50 16.70
C GLU A 93 -5.13 3.05 15.30
N SER A 94 -4.29 3.97 14.81
CA SER A 94 -4.30 4.43 13.43
C SER A 94 -3.53 3.46 12.52
N SER A 95 -3.95 2.21 12.39
CA SER A 95 -3.34 1.30 11.41
C SER A 95 -3.74 1.68 9.98
N CYS A 96 -2.76 1.88 9.10
CA CYS A 96 -2.99 2.14 7.68
C CYS A 96 -2.55 0.97 6.80
N MET A 97 -3.23 0.85 5.67
CA MET A 97 -2.81 0.02 4.56
C MET A 97 -2.32 0.92 3.43
N VAL A 98 -1.11 0.68 2.96
CA VAL A 98 -0.44 1.47 1.92
C VAL A 98 -0.06 0.55 0.77
N ALA A 99 -0.32 0.99 -0.45
CA ALA A 99 0.26 0.41 -1.66
C ALA A 99 1.01 1.53 -2.39
N ALA A 100 2.27 1.29 -2.72
CA ALA A 100 3.10 2.17 -3.54
C ALA A 100 3.48 1.42 -4.80
N ALA A 101 3.08 1.93 -5.96
CA ALA A 101 3.41 1.40 -7.27
C ALA A 101 4.44 2.31 -7.96
N PHE A 102 5.49 1.71 -8.51
CA PHE A 102 6.57 2.40 -9.22
C PHE A 102 6.51 2.01 -10.69
N PHE A 103 6.61 2.97 -11.62
CA PHE A 103 6.50 2.71 -13.07
C PHE A 103 7.26 3.70 -13.95
#